data_AF-A0A624B7D5-F1
#
_entry.id   AF-A0A624B7D5-F1
#
_cell.length_a   1.000
_cell.length_b   1.000
_cell.length_c   1.000
_cell.angle_alpha   90.00
_cell.angle_beta   90.00
_cell.angle_gamma   90.00
#
_symmetry.space_group_name_H-M   'P 1'
#
loop_
_entity.id
_entity.type
_entity.pdbx_description
1 polymer ?
#
loop_
_entity_poly.entity_id
_entity_poly.type
_entity_poly.pdbx_seq_one_letter_code
_entity_poly.pdbx_strand_id
1 'polypeptide(L)'
;MIYLRKANDRGHANHGWLDSWHTFSFADYYDPNFMGFSALRVINDDVIDAGQGFGTHPHKDMEILTYVLEGAVEHQDSMGNKEQVPAGEFQIMSAGTGIRHSEYNPSNTEKLHLYQIWIMPQENGITPRYEQRRFDAVQGKQLVLSPDARDGSLKVHQDMELYRWALLKDEQSVHQIAAERRVWIQVVKGNVTINGTKATTSDGLAIWDEQAISIHADSDSEVLLFDLPPV
;
A
#
# COMPACT_ATOMS: atom_id res chain seq x y z
N MET A 1 -15.01 2.26 -16.02
CA MET A 1 -15.75 2.51 -14.76
C MET A 1 -14.81 3.07 -13.70
N ILE A 2 -15.27 4.02 -12.89
CA ILE A 2 -14.48 4.66 -11.83
C ILE A 2 -15.33 4.89 -10.58
N TYR A 3 -14.79 4.58 -9.40
CA TYR A 3 -15.42 4.82 -8.11
C TYR A 3 -14.42 5.50 -7.15
N LEU A 4 -14.86 6.57 -6.49
CA LEU A 4 -14.08 7.30 -5.48
C LEU A 4 -14.39 6.79 -4.07
N ARG A 5 -13.39 6.21 -3.41
CA ARG A 5 -13.38 5.92 -1.97
C ARG A 5 -12.80 7.11 -1.23
N LYS A 6 -13.68 7.96 -0.67
CA LYS A 6 -13.22 9.14 0.06
C LYS A 6 -12.49 8.78 1.35
N ALA A 7 -11.46 9.55 1.68
CA ALA A 7 -10.66 9.37 2.88
C ALA A 7 -11.50 9.37 4.17
N ASN A 8 -12.51 10.25 4.23
CA ASN A 8 -13.37 10.43 5.40
C ASN A 8 -14.51 9.39 5.49
N ASP A 9 -14.68 8.54 4.48
CA ASP A 9 -15.70 7.47 4.46
C ASP A 9 -15.08 6.11 4.85
N ARG A 10 -13.77 6.07 5.06
CA ARG A 10 -13.02 4.89 5.53
C ARG A 10 -13.47 4.46 6.93
N GLY A 11 -13.31 3.18 7.23
CA GLY A 11 -13.43 2.71 8.61
C GLY A 11 -12.39 3.39 9.48
N HIS A 12 -12.72 3.67 10.74
CA HIS A 12 -11.81 4.37 11.65
C HIS A 12 -11.80 3.67 13.00
N ALA A 13 -10.60 3.38 13.50
CA ALA A 13 -10.37 2.80 14.81
C ALA A 13 -9.24 3.56 15.50
N ASN A 14 -9.52 4.06 16.71
CA ASN A 14 -8.53 4.74 17.53
C ASN A 14 -8.41 4.03 18.89
N HIS A 15 -7.22 3.50 19.16
CA HIS A 15 -6.89 2.73 20.36
C HIS A 15 -5.97 3.49 21.32
N GLY A 16 -5.91 4.82 21.20
CA GLY A 16 -4.98 5.67 21.93
C GLY A 16 -3.60 5.68 21.29
N TRP A 17 -2.92 4.52 21.27
CA TRP A 17 -1.56 4.39 20.71
C TRP A 17 -1.54 4.21 19.18
N LEU A 18 -2.66 3.77 18.61
CA LEU A 18 -2.87 3.53 17.18
C LEU A 18 -4.11 4.29 16.72
N ASP A 19 -3.94 5.13 15.71
CA ASP A 19 -5.02 5.77 14.96
C ASP A 19 -5.00 5.20 13.54
N SER A 20 -6.01 4.40 13.19
CA SER A 20 -6.02 3.60 11.96
C SER A 20 -7.25 3.88 11.12
N TRP A 21 -7.03 4.10 9.82
CA TRP A 21 -8.11 4.23 8.83
C TRP A 21 -8.10 3.08 7.82
N HIS A 22 -9.23 2.39 7.70
CA HIS A 22 -9.40 1.18 6.90
C HIS A 22 -10.11 1.48 5.59
N THR A 23 -9.39 1.34 4.47
CA THR A 23 -9.99 1.45 3.13
C THR A 23 -11.03 0.36 2.88
N PHE A 24 -10.70 -0.88 3.26
CA PHE A 24 -11.53 -2.07 3.12
C PHE A 24 -11.95 -2.62 4.49
N SER A 25 -12.93 -3.53 4.50
CA SER A 25 -13.35 -4.28 5.69
C SER A 25 -12.17 -5.00 6.33
N PHE A 26 -11.93 -4.71 7.61
CA PHE A 26 -10.78 -5.15 8.38
C PHE A 26 -11.11 -5.20 9.88
N ALA A 27 -10.62 -6.22 10.58
CA ALA A 27 -10.95 -6.47 11.99
C ALA A 27 -12.48 -6.40 12.24
N ASP A 28 -12.93 -5.55 13.15
CA ASP A 28 -14.35 -5.36 13.49
C ASP A 28 -15.08 -4.39 12.54
N TYR A 29 -14.36 -3.69 11.65
CA TYR A 29 -14.94 -2.81 10.65
C TYR A 29 -15.43 -3.60 9.42
N TYR A 30 -16.69 -3.36 9.04
CA TYR A 30 -17.34 -4.02 7.92
C TYR A 30 -18.05 -3.02 7.00
N ASP A 31 -17.70 -3.06 5.72
CA ASP A 31 -18.34 -2.37 4.62
C ASP A 31 -18.57 -3.38 3.47
N PRO A 32 -19.84 -3.74 3.17
CA PRO A 32 -20.14 -4.76 2.16
C PRO A 32 -19.73 -4.36 0.73
N ASN A 33 -19.54 -3.08 0.45
CA ASN A 33 -19.09 -2.60 -0.85
C ASN A 33 -17.55 -2.56 -0.95
N PHE A 34 -16.87 -2.52 0.20
CA PHE A 34 -15.41 -2.43 0.31
C PHE A 34 -14.84 -3.66 1.02
N MET A 35 -15.13 -4.84 0.51
CA MET A 35 -14.55 -6.10 1.03
C MET A 35 -13.11 -6.34 0.54
N GLY A 36 -12.68 -5.64 -0.51
CA GLY A 36 -11.42 -5.83 -1.21
C GLY A 36 -11.59 -5.40 -2.67
N PHE A 37 -10.49 -5.33 -3.41
CA PHE A 37 -10.51 -4.96 -4.82
C PHE A 37 -9.50 -5.80 -5.61
N SER A 38 -10.00 -6.77 -6.39
CA SER A 38 -9.15 -7.81 -6.99
C SER A 38 -8.28 -8.48 -5.90
N ALA A 39 -6.97 -8.63 -6.10
CA ALA A 39 -6.05 -9.20 -5.13
C ALA A 39 -5.76 -8.29 -3.93
N LEU A 40 -6.10 -7.00 -3.99
CA LEU A 40 -5.86 -6.04 -2.93
C LEU A 40 -6.90 -6.18 -1.82
N ARG A 41 -6.46 -6.59 -0.62
CA ARG A 41 -7.38 -6.98 0.45
C ARG A 41 -7.45 -5.98 1.61
N VAL A 42 -6.34 -5.29 1.90
CA VAL A 42 -6.24 -4.30 2.97
C VAL A 42 -5.39 -3.12 2.49
N ILE A 43 -5.84 -1.91 2.82
CA ILE A 43 -5.01 -0.71 2.90
C ILE A 43 -5.41 -0.04 4.21
N ASN A 44 -4.55 -0.14 5.21
CA ASN A 44 -4.67 0.59 6.47
C ASN A 44 -3.70 1.77 6.44
N ASP A 45 -4.19 2.92 6.89
CA ASP A 45 -3.45 4.18 7.03
C ASP A 45 -3.29 4.41 8.53
N ASP A 46 -2.11 4.05 9.05
CA ASP A 46 -1.84 3.85 10.48
C ASP A 46 -0.88 4.92 11.01
N VAL A 47 -1.31 5.61 12.06
CA VAL A 47 -0.46 6.49 12.87
C VAL A 47 -0.23 5.85 14.23
N ILE A 48 1.04 5.61 14.56
CA ILE A 48 1.49 4.89 15.75
C ILE A 48 2.30 5.83 16.64
N ASP A 49 1.91 5.93 17.91
CA ASP A 49 2.61 6.75 18.90
C ASP A 49 4.03 6.26 19.20
N ALA A 50 4.86 7.16 19.71
CA ALA A 50 6.25 6.87 20.08
C ALA A 50 6.36 5.68 21.04
N GLY A 51 7.28 4.75 20.74
CA GLY A 51 7.55 3.56 21.54
C GLY A 51 6.46 2.49 21.51
N GLN A 52 5.39 2.68 20.72
CA GLN A 52 4.26 1.77 20.64
C GLN A 52 4.29 0.95 19.35
N GLY A 53 3.51 -0.13 19.30
CA GLY A 53 3.46 -1.00 18.14
C GLY A 53 2.63 -2.25 18.33
N PHE A 54 2.58 -3.03 17.27
CA PHE A 54 1.94 -4.33 17.26
C PHE A 54 2.87 -5.39 17.86
N GLY A 55 2.42 -6.01 18.96
CA GLY A 55 3.10 -7.18 19.53
C GLY A 55 3.12 -8.37 18.58
N THR A 56 3.89 -9.40 18.92
CA THR A 56 4.08 -10.58 18.05
C THR A 56 2.76 -11.29 17.73
N HIS A 57 2.39 -11.34 16.45
CA HIS A 57 1.16 -11.97 15.95
C HIS A 57 1.44 -12.80 14.68
N PRO A 58 0.63 -13.84 14.40
CA PRO A 58 0.83 -14.70 13.24
C PRO A 58 0.17 -14.14 11.97
N HIS A 59 0.78 -14.43 10.82
CA HIS A 59 0.21 -14.32 9.49
C HIS A 59 0.42 -15.62 8.71
N LYS A 60 -0.43 -15.84 7.70
CA LYS A 60 -0.33 -16.99 6.79
C LYS A 60 -0.93 -16.62 5.43
N ASP A 61 -0.33 -17.12 4.35
CA ASP A 61 -0.86 -17.00 2.99
C ASP A 61 -1.26 -15.57 2.59
N MET A 62 -0.37 -14.59 2.85
CA MET A 62 -0.56 -13.17 2.55
C MET A 62 0.77 -12.51 2.14
N GLU A 63 0.74 -11.64 1.13
CA GLU A 63 1.83 -10.69 0.86
C GLU A 63 1.52 -9.39 1.63
N ILE A 64 2.39 -9.00 2.56
CA ILE A 64 2.20 -7.83 3.42
C ILE A 64 3.28 -6.81 3.07
N LEU A 65 2.85 -5.65 2.57
CA LEU A 65 3.69 -4.53 2.17
C LEU A 65 3.50 -3.39 3.17
N THR A 66 4.59 -2.81 3.67
CA THR A 66 4.58 -1.60 4.48
C THR A 66 5.25 -0.47 3.70
N TYR A 67 4.59 0.69 3.61
CA TYR A 67 5.16 1.94 3.09
C TYR A 67 5.20 2.99 4.19
N VAL A 68 6.40 3.39 4.63
CA VAL A 68 6.57 4.36 5.72
C VAL A 68 6.50 5.78 5.16
N LEU A 69 5.60 6.59 5.68
CA LEU A 69 5.37 7.98 5.27
C LEU A 69 6.11 8.98 6.18
N GLU A 70 6.12 8.72 7.49
CA GLU A 70 6.80 9.53 8.51
C GLU A 70 7.41 8.63 9.59
N GLY A 71 8.55 9.05 10.15
CA GLY A 71 9.25 8.31 11.21
C GLY A 71 9.98 7.07 10.69
N ALA A 72 9.98 6.02 11.51
CA ALA A 72 10.54 4.72 11.16
C ALA A 72 9.75 3.61 11.86
N VAL A 73 9.71 2.42 11.28
CA VAL A 73 9.19 1.20 11.91
C VAL A 73 10.33 0.21 12.12
N GLU A 74 10.39 -0.42 13.29
CA GLU A 74 11.24 -1.59 13.52
C GLU A 74 10.40 -2.86 13.35
N HIS A 75 10.82 -3.70 12.40
CA HIS A 75 10.26 -5.01 12.14
C HIS A 75 11.09 -6.10 12.82
N GLN A 76 10.42 -7.09 13.40
CA GLN A 76 11.03 -8.32 13.90
C GLN A 76 10.15 -9.51 13.54
N ASP A 77 10.74 -10.59 13.02
CA ASP A 77 10.00 -11.81 12.67
C ASP A 77 10.63 -13.11 13.17
N SER A 78 9.87 -14.20 13.04
CA SER A 78 10.26 -15.54 13.47
C SER A 78 11.35 -16.18 12.60
N MET A 79 11.76 -15.57 11.48
CA MET A 79 12.91 -16.00 10.69
C MET A 79 14.22 -15.40 11.23
N GLY A 80 14.13 -14.50 12.21
CA GLY A 80 15.27 -13.81 12.81
C GLY A 80 15.60 -12.47 12.15
N ASN A 81 14.78 -11.99 11.21
CA ASN A 81 14.98 -10.66 10.64
C ASN A 81 14.69 -9.61 11.70
N LYS A 82 15.51 -8.57 11.71
CA LYS A 82 15.35 -7.40 12.55
C LYS A 82 15.83 -6.19 11.78
N GLU A 83 14.90 -5.36 11.33
CA GLU A 83 15.20 -4.26 10.42
C GLU A 83 14.45 -2.99 10.81
N GLN A 84 15.07 -1.84 10.55
CA GLN A 84 14.41 -0.54 10.68
C GLN A 84 14.15 0.02 9.28
N VAL A 85 12.90 0.39 9.04
CA VAL A 85 12.44 0.95 7.76
C VAL A 85 12.10 2.42 7.98
N PRO A 86 12.94 3.36 7.50
CA PRO A 86 12.68 4.78 7.63
C PRO A 86 11.64 5.28 6.61
N ALA A 87 11.12 6.49 6.83
CA ALA A 87 10.21 7.17 5.91
C ALA A 87 10.75 7.21 4.46
N GLY A 88 9.86 6.92 3.52
CA GLY A 88 10.13 6.85 2.08
C GLY A 88 10.55 5.47 1.57
N GLU A 89 10.78 4.50 2.45
CA GLU A 89 11.14 3.12 2.10
C GLU A 89 9.97 2.15 2.18
N PHE A 90 10.15 1.01 1.50
CA PHE A 90 9.19 -0.10 1.48
C PHE A 90 9.83 -1.37 2.05
N GLN A 91 9.04 -2.13 2.79
CA GLN A 91 9.33 -3.54 3.10
C GLN A 91 8.18 -4.42 2.62
N ILE A 92 8.49 -5.65 2.22
CA ILE A 92 7.50 -6.67 1.89
C ILE A 92 7.85 -7.98 2.59
N MET A 93 6.83 -8.60 3.17
CA MET A 93 6.89 -9.92 3.80
C MET A 93 5.87 -10.85 3.14
N SER A 94 6.34 -12.00 2.67
CA SER A 94 5.48 -13.11 2.26
C SER A 94 5.25 -14.03 3.45
N ALA A 95 4.02 -14.13 3.94
CA ALA A 95 3.72 -14.96 5.11
C ALA A 95 3.78 -16.47 4.80
N GLY A 96 3.40 -16.87 3.58
CA GLY A 96 3.54 -18.23 3.10
C GLY A 96 2.95 -19.29 4.04
N THR A 97 3.70 -20.37 4.29
CA THR A 97 3.33 -21.45 5.23
C THR A 97 3.02 -20.98 6.65
N GLY A 98 3.47 -19.78 7.02
CA GLY A 98 3.20 -19.13 8.29
C GLY A 98 4.42 -18.38 8.81
N ILE A 99 4.19 -17.18 9.34
CA ILE A 99 5.22 -16.35 9.99
C ILE A 99 4.62 -15.65 11.21
N ARG A 100 5.44 -15.37 12.22
CA ARG A 100 5.07 -14.46 13.31
C ARG A 100 5.94 -13.24 13.24
N HIS A 101 5.36 -12.07 13.43
CA HIS A 101 6.10 -10.81 13.39
C HIS A 101 5.53 -9.76 14.34
N SER A 102 6.30 -8.72 14.60
CA SER A 102 5.93 -7.54 15.35
C SER A 102 6.53 -6.31 14.68
N GLU A 103 5.78 -5.21 14.69
CA GLU A 103 6.17 -3.94 14.11
C GLU A 103 5.92 -2.84 15.14
N TYR A 104 6.94 -2.05 15.46
CA TYR A 104 6.79 -0.97 16.44
C TYR A 104 7.57 0.28 16.05
N ASN A 105 7.14 1.42 16.58
CA ASN A 105 7.82 2.70 16.43
C ASN A 105 9.04 2.73 17.39
N PRO A 106 10.29 2.71 16.88
CA PRO A 106 11.48 2.69 17.71
C PRO A 106 11.81 4.07 18.31
N SER A 107 11.16 5.13 17.86
CA SER A 107 11.35 6.48 18.40
C SER A 107 10.65 6.62 19.75
N ASN A 108 11.31 7.31 20.70
CA ASN A 108 10.71 7.67 21.99
C ASN A 108 10.02 9.04 21.97
N THR A 109 10.05 9.75 20.84
CA THR A 109 9.55 11.14 20.75
C THR A 109 8.74 11.43 19.49
N GLU A 110 8.98 10.72 18.39
CA GLU A 110 8.33 10.96 17.11
C GLU A 110 7.25 9.91 16.84
N LYS A 111 6.20 10.29 16.11
CA LYS A 111 5.19 9.34 15.63
C LYS A 111 5.70 8.60 14.40
N LEU A 112 5.07 7.47 14.13
CA LEU A 112 5.24 6.68 12.92
C LEU A 112 3.95 6.78 12.12
N HIS A 113 4.04 7.11 10.83
CA HIS A 113 2.90 7.09 9.90
C HIS A 113 3.24 6.17 8.75
N LEU A 114 2.39 5.18 8.47
CA LEU A 114 2.62 4.20 7.41
C LEU A 114 1.32 3.76 6.75
N TYR A 115 1.44 3.24 5.52
CA TYR A 115 0.44 2.37 4.93
C TYR A 115 0.80 0.91 5.17
N GLN A 116 -0.14 0.14 5.72
CA GLN A 116 -0.08 -1.32 5.76
C GLN A 116 -0.99 -1.89 4.66
N ILE A 117 -0.41 -2.63 3.73
CA ILE A 117 -1.09 -3.09 2.51
C ILE A 117 -1.02 -4.61 2.42
N TRP A 118 -2.17 -5.26 2.24
CA TRP A 118 -2.22 -6.72 2.11
C TRP A 118 -2.72 -7.11 0.72
N ILE A 119 -1.96 -8.00 0.09
CA ILE A 119 -2.23 -8.52 -1.24
C ILE A 119 -2.35 -10.03 -1.12
N MET A 120 -3.48 -10.58 -1.58
CA MET A 120 -3.67 -12.02 -1.68
C MET A 120 -2.60 -12.59 -2.63
N PRO A 121 -1.79 -13.59 -2.22
CA PRO A 121 -0.89 -14.24 -3.15
C PRO A 121 -1.68 -15.08 -4.15
N GLN A 122 -1.12 -15.30 -5.34
CA GLN A 122 -1.68 -16.22 -6.33
C GLN A 122 -1.51 -17.69 -5.92
N GLU A 123 -0.54 -17.98 -5.05
CA GLU A 123 -0.19 -19.30 -4.55
C GLU A 123 -0.10 -19.29 -3.03
N ASN A 124 -0.80 -20.24 -2.39
CA ASN A 124 -0.71 -20.46 -0.95
C ASN A 124 0.44 -21.41 -0.60
N GLY A 125 0.91 -21.37 0.64
CA GLY A 125 1.91 -22.29 1.16
C GLY A 125 3.32 -22.08 0.58
N ILE A 126 3.59 -20.90 0.01
CA ILE A 126 4.94 -20.52 -0.41
C ILE A 126 5.89 -20.43 0.80
N THR A 127 7.19 -20.50 0.55
CA THR A 127 8.19 -20.30 1.61
C THR A 127 8.12 -18.86 2.14
N PRO A 128 8.07 -18.64 3.47
CA PRO A 128 8.13 -17.30 4.03
C PRO A 128 9.39 -16.55 3.59
N ARG A 129 9.26 -15.26 3.29
CA ARG A 129 10.39 -14.38 2.94
C ARG A 129 10.15 -12.95 3.41
N TYR A 130 11.23 -12.19 3.50
CA TYR A 130 11.24 -10.77 3.83
C TYR A 130 12.22 -10.05 2.91
N GLU A 131 11.83 -8.89 2.39
CA GLU A 131 12.70 -7.99 1.63
C GLU A 131 12.39 -6.53 1.98
N GLN A 132 13.41 -5.68 1.98
CA GLN A 132 13.30 -4.23 2.15
C GLN A 132 14.05 -3.54 1.02
N ARG A 133 13.55 -2.39 0.56
CA ARG A 133 14.25 -1.59 -0.42
C ARG A 133 13.98 -0.10 -0.26
N ARG A 134 15.06 0.66 -0.38
CA ARG A 134 15.06 2.09 -0.69
C ARG A 134 15.07 2.29 -2.20
N PHE A 135 14.19 3.17 -2.68
CA PHE A 135 14.16 3.61 -4.08
C PHE A 135 14.66 5.05 -4.16
N ASP A 136 15.69 5.30 -4.97
CA ASP A 136 16.36 6.61 -5.06
C ASP A 136 15.55 7.66 -5.83
N ALA A 137 14.61 7.23 -6.68
CA ALA A 137 13.82 8.13 -7.51
C ALA A 137 12.82 8.93 -6.66
N VAL A 138 13.00 10.25 -6.67
CA VAL A 138 12.13 11.23 -5.98
C VAL A 138 11.02 11.78 -6.87
N GLN A 139 11.10 11.56 -8.18
CA GLN A 139 10.16 12.06 -9.18
C GLN A 139 9.88 10.98 -10.24
N GLY A 140 8.72 11.07 -10.89
CA GLY A 140 8.30 10.15 -11.93
C GLY A 140 7.71 8.85 -11.37
N LYS A 141 7.60 7.85 -12.26
CA LYS A 141 6.93 6.59 -11.99
C LYS A 141 7.92 5.48 -11.64
N GLN A 142 8.04 5.17 -10.35
CA GLN A 142 8.90 4.10 -9.82
C GLN A 142 8.12 2.79 -9.70
N LEU A 143 8.60 1.72 -10.33
CA LEU A 143 8.09 0.36 -10.10
C LEU A 143 8.57 -0.14 -8.74
N VAL A 144 7.64 -0.45 -7.84
CA VAL A 144 7.89 -0.87 -6.44
C VAL A 144 7.73 -2.37 -6.31
N LEU A 145 6.63 -2.95 -6.80
CA LEU A 145 6.38 -4.40 -6.83
C LEU A 145 6.18 -4.90 -8.25
N SER A 146 6.72 -6.08 -8.56
CA SER A 146 6.36 -6.83 -9.76
C SER A 146 6.51 -8.34 -9.55
N PRO A 147 5.87 -9.19 -10.38
CA PRO A 147 5.91 -10.64 -10.21
C PRO A 147 7.33 -11.24 -10.39
N ASP A 148 8.14 -10.59 -11.22
CA ASP A 148 9.47 -11.03 -11.63
C ASP A 148 10.60 -10.17 -11.05
N ALA A 149 10.28 -9.18 -10.20
CA ALA A 149 11.22 -8.21 -9.63
C ALA A 149 12.01 -7.41 -10.70
N ARG A 150 11.42 -7.20 -11.89
CA ARG A 150 12.05 -6.42 -12.96
C ARG A 150 12.32 -4.97 -12.55
N ASP A 151 13.25 -4.33 -13.25
CA ASP A 151 13.59 -2.91 -13.09
C ASP A 151 13.95 -2.51 -11.64
N GLY A 152 14.50 -3.44 -10.86
CA GLY A 152 14.86 -3.19 -9.47
C GLY A 152 13.67 -3.03 -8.53
N SER A 153 12.51 -3.58 -8.88
CA SER A 153 11.38 -3.72 -7.96
C SER A 153 11.55 -4.87 -6.98
N LEU A 154 10.77 -4.87 -5.90
CA LEU A 154 10.65 -5.99 -4.99
C LEU A 154 9.72 -7.04 -5.61
N LYS A 155 10.00 -8.32 -5.37
CA LYS A 155 9.13 -9.39 -5.84
C LYS A 155 7.80 -9.36 -5.10
N VAL A 156 6.71 -9.69 -5.77
CA VAL A 156 5.40 -10.01 -5.17
C VAL A 156 4.89 -11.33 -5.76
N HIS A 157 4.32 -12.21 -4.93
CA HIS A 157 3.76 -13.49 -5.38
C HIS A 157 2.30 -13.35 -5.85
N GLN A 158 2.05 -12.42 -6.77
CA GLN A 158 0.75 -12.18 -7.39
C GLN A 158 0.98 -11.57 -8.78
N ASP A 159 0.08 -11.80 -9.73
CA ASP A 159 0.06 -11.16 -11.05
C ASP A 159 -0.37 -9.68 -10.95
N MET A 160 0.45 -8.88 -10.26
CA MET A 160 0.19 -7.46 -10.04
C MET A 160 1.48 -6.64 -10.07
N GLU A 161 1.31 -5.36 -10.38
CA GLU A 161 2.38 -4.37 -10.31
C GLU A 161 1.97 -3.24 -9.36
N LEU A 162 2.94 -2.72 -8.62
CA LEU A 162 2.76 -1.51 -7.82
C LEU A 162 3.74 -0.45 -8.28
N TYR A 163 3.22 0.75 -8.52
CA TYR A 163 4.03 1.92 -8.82
C TYR A 163 3.85 2.99 -7.73
N ARG A 164 4.95 3.60 -7.29
CA ARG A 164 4.94 4.91 -6.62
C ARG A 164 5.14 5.98 -7.69
N TRP A 165 4.18 6.88 -7.82
CA TRP A 165 4.19 7.90 -8.85
C TRP A 165 4.19 9.28 -8.21
N ALA A 166 5.33 9.95 -8.28
CA ALA A 166 5.50 11.34 -7.88
C ALA A 166 5.33 12.24 -9.11
N LEU A 167 4.44 13.22 -9.01
CA LEU A 167 4.06 14.14 -10.07
C LEU A 167 4.21 15.58 -9.58
N LEU A 168 4.80 16.44 -10.40
CA LEU A 168 4.82 17.88 -10.15
C LEU A 168 3.48 18.50 -10.55
N LYS A 169 3.16 19.66 -9.98
CA LYS A 169 1.97 20.42 -10.38
C LYS A 169 1.92 20.61 -11.91
N ASP A 170 0.73 20.46 -12.46
CA ASP A 170 0.37 20.55 -13.88
C ASP A 170 0.98 19.42 -14.75
N GLU A 171 1.69 18.46 -14.16
CA GLU A 171 2.16 17.26 -14.86
C GLU A 171 0.98 16.35 -15.25
N GLN A 172 1.09 15.76 -16.44
CA GLN A 172 0.13 14.81 -16.97
C GLN A 172 0.82 13.57 -17.47
N SER A 173 0.17 12.43 -17.31
CA SER A 173 0.67 11.17 -17.84
C SER A 173 -0.46 10.18 -18.08
N VAL A 174 -0.15 9.15 -18.88
CA VAL A 174 -1.08 8.06 -19.18
C VAL A 174 -0.43 6.72 -18.83
N HIS A 175 -1.15 5.90 -18.06
CA HIS A 175 -0.81 4.48 -17.86
C HIS A 175 -1.73 3.61 -18.71
N GLN A 176 -1.15 2.75 -19.54
CA GLN A 176 -1.90 1.79 -20.33
C GLN A 176 -2.27 0.59 -19.46
N ILE A 177 -3.51 0.13 -19.57
CA ILE A 177 -4.03 -1.00 -18.82
C ILE A 177 -4.30 -2.13 -19.81
N ALA A 178 -3.79 -3.33 -19.54
CA ALA A 178 -4.14 -4.49 -20.35
C ALA A 178 -5.63 -4.84 -20.15
N ALA A 179 -6.23 -5.50 -21.14
CA ALA A 179 -7.66 -5.86 -21.08
C ALA A 179 -8.01 -6.63 -19.79
N GLU A 180 -9.19 -6.37 -19.25
CA GLU A 180 -9.78 -7.01 -18.05
C GLU A 180 -9.06 -6.77 -16.72
N ARG A 181 -7.88 -6.14 -16.73
CA ARG A 181 -7.18 -5.75 -15.50
C ARG A 181 -7.92 -4.62 -14.79
N ARG A 182 -7.69 -4.55 -13.47
CA ARG A 182 -8.27 -3.53 -12.60
C ARG A 182 -7.17 -2.65 -12.03
N VAL A 183 -7.49 -1.40 -11.74
CA VAL A 183 -6.53 -0.47 -11.16
C VAL A 183 -7.09 0.13 -9.87
N TRP A 184 -6.30 0.09 -8.81
CA TRP A 184 -6.52 0.92 -7.62
C TRP A 184 -5.51 2.05 -7.61
N ILE A 185 -5.95 3.28 -7.37
CA ILE A 185 -5.05 4.41 -7.11
C ILE A 185 -5.30 4.90 -5.69
N GLN A 186 -4.26 4.91 -4.87
CA GLN A 186 -4.27 5.51 -3.54
C GLN A 186 -3.51 6.83 -3.59
N VAL A 187 -4.16 7.95 -3.27
CA VAL A 187 -3.47 9.24 -3.19
C VAL A 187 -2.73 9.31 -1.86
N VAL A 188 -1.41 9.32 -1.91
CA VAL A 188 -0.57 9.44 -0.71
C VAL A 188 -0.60 10.87 -0.20
N LYS A 189 -0.46 11.85 -1.10
CA LYS A 189 -0.56 13.28 -0.80
C LYS A 189 -0.87 14.09 -2.06
N GLY A 190 -1.45 15.26 -1.87
CA GLY A 190 -1.69 16.23 -2.93
C GLY A 190 -3.10 16.13 -3.52
N ASN A 191 -3.25 16.64 -4.74
CA ASN A 191 -4.54 16.75 -5.44
C ASN A 191 -4.33 16.31 -6.88
N VAL A 192 -5.11 15.33 -7.32
CA VAL A 192 -5.03 14.78 -8.67
C VAL A 192 -6.41 14.68 -9.30
N THR A 193 -6.45 14.76 -10.62
CA THR A 193 -7.61 14.43 -11.43
C THR A 193 -7.30 13.20 -12.27
N ILE A 194 -8.05 12.12 -12.08
CA ILE A 194 -7.88 10.84 -12.77
C ILE A 194 -9.14 10.51 -13.55
N ASN A 195 -9.01 10.37 -14.88
CA ASN A 195 -10.14 10.14 -15.80
C ASN A 195 -11.33 11.06 -15.52
N GLY A 196 -11.06 12.34 -15.21
CA GLY A 196 -12.07 13.36 -14.90
C GLY A 196 -12.59 13.37 -13.45
N THR A 197 -12.17 12.43 -12.60
CA THR A 197 -12.54 12.37 -11.17
C THR A 197 -11.43 12.98 -10.31
N LYS A 198 -11.78 13.96 -9.48
CA LYS A 198 -10.85 14.58 -8.52
C LYS A 198 -10.68 13.69 -7.29
N ALA A 199 -9.44 13.57 -6.82
CA ALA A 199 -9.07 12.88 -5.60
C ALA A 199 -7.99 13.68 -4.86
N THR A 200 -8.07 13.66 -3.54
CA THR A 200 -7.20 14.40 -2.63
C THR A 200 -6.46 13.43 -1.70
N THR A 201 -5.55 13.94 -0.85
CA THR A 201 -4.81 13.13 0.12
C THR A 201 -5.68 12.08 0.81
N SER A 202 -5.19 10.84 0.80
CA SER A 202 -5.81 9.63 1.35
C SER A 202 -7.08 9.12 0.64
N ASP A 203 -7.58 9.79 -0.40
CA ASP A 203 -8.62 9.22 -1.25
C ASP A 203 -8.10 8.02 -2.06
N GLY A 204 -8.99 7.05 -2.30
CA GLY A 204 -8.76 5.92 -3.17
C GLY A 204 -9.66 5.95 -4.41
N LEU A 205 -9.20 5.42 -5.53
CA LEU A 205 -9.97 5.28 -6.76
C LEU A 205 -9.91 3.84 -7.26
N ALA A 206 -11.08 3.20 -7.35
CA ALA A 206 -11.25 1.88 -7.95
C ALA A 206 -11.65 2.04 -9.43
N ILE A 207 -10.87 1.45 -10.33
CA ILE A 207 -11.03 1.62 -11.78
C ILE A 207 -10.98 0.26 -12.47
N TRP A 208 -11.94 -0.01 -13.35
CA TRP A 208 -12.01 -1.24 -14.17
C TRP A 208 -12.80 -0.95 -15.46
N ASP A 209 -12.77 -1.84 -16.44
CA ASP A 209 -13.36 -1.62 -17.77
C ASP A 209 -12.85 -0.33 -18.44
N GLU A 210 -11.57 -0.01 -18.26
CA GLU A 210 -10.87 1.11 -18.89
C GLU A 210 -9.62 0.61 -19.60
N GLN A 211 -9.24 1.25 -20.70
CA GLN A 211 -8.02 0.91 -21.46
C GLN A 211 -6.80 1.73 -21.00
N ALA A 212 -7.05 2.86 -20.34
CA ALA A 212 -6.00 3.76 -19.90
C ALA A 212 -6.41 4.59 -18.68
N ILE A 213 -5.42 4.92 -17.86
CA ILE A 213 -5.51 5.89 -16.77
C ILE A 213 -4.83 7.17 -17.22
N SER A 214 -5.59 8.24 -17.41
CA SER A 214 -5.07 9.60 -17.55
C SER A 214 -5.04 10.25 -16.17
N ILE A 215 -3.86 10.65 -15.72
CA ILE A 215 -3.65 11.36 -14.47
C ILE A 215 -3.15 12.79 -14.75
N HIS A 216 -3.73 13.77 -14.05
CA HIS A 216 -3.28 15.16 -13.98
C HIS A 216 -3.04 15.54 -12.53
N ALA A 217 -1.89 16.12 -12.23
CA ALA A 217 -1.56 16.62 -10.90
C ALA A 217 -2.00 18.08 -10.76
N ASP A 218 -3.08 18.33 -10.01
CA ASP A 218 -3.59 19.69 -9.73
C ASP A 218 -2.67 20.45 -8.74
N SER A 219 -1.84 19.71 -7.99
CA SER A 219 -0.72 20.17 -7.17
C SER A 219 0.39 19.12 -7.18
N ASP A 220 1.58 19.43 -6.65
CA ASP A 220 2.59 18.41 -6.36
C ASP A 220 1.94 17.27 -5.57
N SER A 221 2.05 16.05 -6.09
CA SER A 221 1.28 14.91 -5.63
C SER A 221 2.09 13.62 -5.69
N GLU A 222 1.71 12.67 -4.85
CA GLU A 222 2.23 11.30 -4.91
C GLU A 222 1.07 10.32 -4.81
N VAL A 223 1.05 9.34 -5.69
CA VAL A 223 0.03 8.28 -5.71
C VAL A 223 0.69 6.90 -5.76
N LEU A 224 0.04 5.92 -5.16
CA LEU A 224 0.31 4.51 -5.41
C LEU A 224 -0.66 4.00 -6.47
N LEU A 225 -0.15 3.40 -7.55
CA LEU A 225 -0.95 2.76 -8.60
C LEU A 225 -0.75 1.25 -8.51
N PHE A 226 -1.82 0.54 -8.18
CA PHE A 226 -1.88 -0.92 -8.18
C PHE A 226 -2.50 -1.38 -9.49
N ASP A 227 -1.73 -2.05 -10.33
CA ASP A 227 -2.21 -2.70 -11.55
C ASP A 227 -2.49 -4.18 -11.23
N LEU A 228 -3.76 -4.54 -11.13
CA LEU A 228 -4.26 -5.75 -10.49
C LEU A 228 -4.88 -6.73 -11.50
N PRO A 229 -4.87 -8.03 -11.22
CA PRO A 229 -5.41 -9.03 -12.13
C PRO A 229 -6.95 -8.90 -12.26
N PRO A 230 -7.55 -9.53 -13.30
CA PRO A 230 -9.00 -9.66 -13.42
C PRO A 230 -9.65 -10.36 -12.20
N VAL A 231 -10.97 -10.21 -12.06
CA VAL A 231 -11.79 -10.84 -10.99
C VAL A 231 -12.70 -11.89 -11.58
#